data_AF-K4AM19-F1
#
_entry.id   AF-K4AM19-F1
#
_cell.length_a   1.000
_cell.length_b   1.000
_cell.length_c   1.000
_cell.angle_alpha   90.00
_cell.angle_beta   90.00
_cell.angle_gamma   90.00
#
_symmetry.space_group_name_H-M   'P 1'
#
loop_
_entity.id
_entity.type
_entity.pdbx_description
1 polymer ?
#
loop_
_entity_poly.entity_id
_entity_poly.type
_entity_poly.pdbx_seq_one_letter_code
_entity_poly.pdbx_strand_id
1 'polypeptide(L)'
;YPPKYLAYAKMRLFQVPSGGLLIVLVVCLFVTQVTLQLQPLFKRSVTFDERDDGDLEEQLAKFGYQHEFADIAWYPGHRRAVYRIDDRLPLSAPGDGVLDFIGFRATPTLGIQANRLAEDLLERAGNGTGKCVASRLTHAALSVAGYGLMRRSGGVFTGYPVVGPQHRMQASGGCVAGPEDALLTACPWDPRVRASSFFHQTTFSLPLARAAAFVADVRRLRELNPRALCGVELYDGILMRYVKASTAHLGKPPSAGSGGGDMVDFDMTYYRSRDPRRARLFEDVMEEIEQMGIFKYGGLPHWGKNRNLAFAGAAAKYPGMAEFLRVKDAYDPDGLFSSDWSDVVLGVGGGSPTRDAPGCALEGMCVCSRDEHCAPEQGYVCRPGKVYKEARVCTKVSS
;
A
#
# COMPACT_ATOMS: atom_id res chain seq x y z
N TYR A 1 -28.93 26.62 5.44
CA TYR A 1 -29.06 25.45 6.35
C TYR A 1 -28.11 24.36 5.87
N PRO A 2 -26.99 24.07 6.54
CA PRO A 2 -26.16 22.94 6.12
C PRO A 2 -26.84 21.62 6.54
N PRO A 3 -26.75 20.56 5.72
CA PRO A 3 -27.46 19.30 5.96
C PRO A 3 -26.94 18.61 7.23
N LYS A 4 -27.88 18.19 8.09
CA LYS A 4 -27.67 17.63 9.45
C LYS A 4 -27.29 16.14 9.49
N TYR A 5 -26.78 15.56 8.42
CA TYR A 5 -26.44 14.13 8.41
C TYR A 5 -25.05 13.89 7.80
N LEU A 6 -24.02 13.97 8.65
CA LEU A 6 -22.71 13.39 8.35
C LEU A 6 -22.85 11.88 8.50
N ALA A 7 -22.90 11.14 7.40
CA ALA A 7 -22.94 9.68 7.42
C ALA A 7 -21.64 9.12 6.85
N TYR A 8 -21.16 8.02 7.44
CA TYR A 8 -19.95 7.32 7.00
C TYR A 8 -20.37 6.05 6.24
N ALA A 9 -19.90 5.91 5.00
CA ALA A 9 -20.13 4.70 4.21
C ALA A 9 -19.02 3.68 4.49
N LYS A 10 -19.35 2.59 5.18
CA LYS A 10 -18.60 1.32 5.07
C LYS A 10 -19.26 0.57 3.92
N MET A 11 -18.66 0.56 2.74
CA MET A 11 -19.25 -0.10 1.55
C MET A 11 -19.51 -1.58 1.87
N ARG A 12 -20.78 -1.94 2.02
CA ARG A 12 -21.21 -3.33 2.27
C ARG A 12 -21.70 -4.02 1.00
N LEU A 13 -22.33 -3.29 0.07
CA LEU A 13 -22.75 -3.79 -1.24
C LEU A 13 -23.00 -2.61 -2.20
N PHE A 14 -22.59 -2.76 -3.46
CA PHE A 14 -23.20 -2.10 -4.61
C PHE A 14 -24.34 -3.01 -5.09
N GLN A 15 -25.58 -2.50 -5.05
CA GLN A 15 -26.67 -3.13 -5.79
C GLN A 15 -26.79 -2.42 -7.14
N VAL A 16 -26.29 -3.06 -8.19
CA VAL A 16 -26.70 -2.72 -9.56
C VAL A 16 -28.07 -3.37 -9.76
N PRO A 17 -29.10 -2.66 -10.28
CA PRO A 17 -30.44 -3.21 -10.48
C PRO A 17 -30.50 -4.50 -11.30
N SER A 18 -29.44 -4.81 -12.06
CA SER A 18 -29.27 -5.99 -12.91
C SER A 18 -28.23 -7.01 -12.41
N GLY A 19 -27.69 -6.86 -11.20
CA GLY A 19 -26.77 -7.82 -10.58
C GLY A 19 -25.45 -8.04 -11.33
N GLY A 20 -24.32 -7.52 -10.84
CA GLY A 20 -23.03 -8.03 -11.31
C GLY A 20 -21.77 -7.20 -11.10
N LEU A 21 -21.82 -5.88 -10.84
CA LEU A 21 -20.57 -5.12 -10.69
C LEU A 21 -20.42 -4.50 -9.31
N LEU A 22 -19.70 -5.22 -8.44
CA LEU A 22 -19.32 -4.76 -7.10
C LEU A 22 -17.90 -4.14 -7.09
N ILE A 23 -17.09 -4.39 -8.12
CA ILE A 23 -15.87 -3.64 -8.42
C ILE A 23 -15.92 -3.27 -9.90
N VAL A 24 -16.05 -1.97 -10.16
CA VAL A 24 -15.87 -1.38 -11.49
C VAL A 24 -14.45 -0.87 -11.53
N LEU A 25 -13.58 -1.55 -12.27
CA LEU A 25 -12.50 -0.81 -12.91
C LEU A 25 -13.18 -0.01 -14.02
N VAL A 26 -12.79 1.25 -14.24
CA VAL A 26 -13.44 2.17 -15.21
C VAL A 26 -13.51 1.60 -16.63
N VAL A 27 -12.84 0.47 -16.87
CA VAL A 27 -12.82 -0.37 -18.07
C VAL A 27 -14.15 -1.01 -18.50
N CYS A 28 -15.17 -1.04 -17.64
CA CYS A 28 -16.47 -1.64 -18.00
C CYS A 28 -17.53 -0.61 -18.36
N LEU A 29 -17.59 0.50 -17.63
CA LEU A 29 -18.75 1.38 -17.58
C LEU A 29 -18.33 2.74 -17.03
N PHE A 30 -19.00 3.80 -17.51
CA PHE A 30 -18.99 5.09 -16.85
C PHE A 30 -20.00 5.12 -15.70
N VAL A 31 -19.52 5.34 -14.48
CA VAL A 31 -20.37 5.40 -13.28
C VAL A 31 -20.91 6.82 -13.10
N THR A 32 -22.21 7.02 -13.37
CA THR A 32 -22.88 8.33 -13.21
C THR A 32 -23.38 8.58 -11.80
N GLN A 33 -23.87 7.54 -11.12
CA GLN A 33 -24.42 7.61 -9.78
C GLN A 33 -24.18 6.31 -9.03
N VAL A 34 -23.86 6.42 -7.75
CA VAL A 34 -23.73 5.30 -6.84
C VAL A 34 -24.60 5.54 -5.61
N THR A 35 -25.33 4.52 -5.17
CA THR A 35 -26.02 4.52 -3.88
C THR A 35 -25.31 3.56 -2.96
N LEU A 36 -24.82 4.08 -1.83
CA LEU A 36 -24.07 3.29 -0.84
C LEU A 36 -24.92 3.03 0.39
N GLN A 37 -24.93 1.79 0.86
CA GLN A 37 -25.53 1.46 2.14
C GLN A 37 -24.69 2.09 3.27
N LEU A 38 -25.36 2.83 4.16
CA LEU A 38 -24.73 3.51 5.29
C LEU A 38 -24.94 2.70 6.57
N GLN A 39 -23.98 2.81 7.49
CA GLN A 39 -24.13 2.27 8.84
C GLN A 39 -24.48 3.41 9.81
N PRO A 40 -25.17 3.11 10.92
CA PRO A 40 -25.35 4.07 12.01
C PRO A 40 -24.01 4.64 12.48
N LEU A 41 -23.99 5.92 12.86
CA LEU A 41 -22.79 6.56 13.40
C LEU A 41 -22.34 5.91 14.71
N PHE A 42 -21.02 5.84 14.89
CA PHE A 42 -20.37 5.31 16.07
C PHE A 42 -19.05 6.06 16.31
N LYS A 43 -18.44 5.83 17.47
CA LYS A 43 -17.10 6.33 17.78
C LYS A 43 -16.09 5.19 17.73
N ARG A 44 -14.82 5.54 17.58
CA ARG A 44 -13.69 4.61 17.69
C ARG A 44 -12.86 4.97 18.90
N SER A 45 -12.21 3.99 19.49
CA SER A 45 -11.14 4.15 20.46
C SER A 45 -9.85 3.65 19.84
N VAL A 46 -8.87 4.53 19.64
CA VAL A 46 -7.63 4.20 18.95
C VAL A 46 -6.43 4.32 19.88
N THR A 47 -5.65 3.27 19.95
CA THR A 47 -4.35 3.19 20.64
C THR A 47 -3.33 2.60 19.68
N PHE A 48 -2.19 3.27 19.51
CA PHE A 48 -1.03 2.66 18.87
C PHE A 48 -0.13 2.06 19.94
N ASP A 49 0.08 0.74 19.87
CA ASP A 49 0.95 -0.01 20.77
C ASP A 49 2.19 -0.47 20.01
N GLU A 50 3.35 0.12 20.32
CA GLU A 50 4.61 -0.17 19.66
C GLU A 50 5.44 -1.15 20.50
N ARG A 51 5.85 -2.26 19.90
CA ARG A 51 6.68 -3.28 20.54
C ARG A 51 7.64 -3.93 19.54
N ASP A 52 8.48 -4.83 20.03
CA ASP A 52 9.37 -5.62 19.17
C ASP A 52 8.56 -6.58 18.28
N ASP A 53 9.03 -6.80 17.05
CA ASP A 53 8.28 -7.55 16.03
C ASP A 53 8.30 -9.08 16.19
N GLY A 54 8.74 -9.59 17.35
CA GLY A 54 8.97 -11.02 17.58
C GLY A 54 7.70 -11.88 17.54
N ASP A 55 6.54 -11.29 17.85
CA ASP A 55 5.24 -11.97 17.85
C ASP A 55 4.45 -11.75 16.54
N LEU A 56 5.01 -11.06 15.54
CA LEU A 56 4.28 -10.58 14.37
C LEU A 56 3.59 -11.70 13.57
N GLU A 57 4.25 -12.83 13.32
CA GLU A 57 3.65 -13.95 12.60
C GLU A 57 2.44 -14.54 13.34
N GLU A 58 2.49 -14.59 14.67
CA GLU A 58 1.38 -15.07 15.49
C GLU A 58 0.23 -14.05 15.51
N GLN A 59 0.55 -12.76 15.69
CA GLN A 59 -0.44 -11.69 15.73
C GLN A 59 -1.15 -11.53 14.39
N LEU A 60 -0.46 -11.74 13.27
CA LEU A 60 -1.04 -11.62 11.93
C LEU A 60 -2.28 -12.49 11.72
N ALA A 61 -2.35 -13.66 12.36
CA ALA A 61 -3.49 -14.55 12.21
C ALA A 61 -4.72 -14.12 13.01
N LYS A 62 -4.55 -13.32 14.08
CA LYS A 62 -5.59 -13.06 15.08
C LYS A 62 -5.92 -11.59 15.31
N PHE A 63 -4.98 -10.67 15.09
CA PHE A 63 -5.12 -9.26 15.49
C PHE A 63 -6.30 -8.57 14.80
N GLY A 64 -6.50 -8.82 13.51
CA GLY A 64 -7.66 -8.33 12.75
C GLY A 64 -9.02 -8.89 13.18
N TYR A 65 -9.04 -9.99 13.96
CA TYR A 65 -10.25 -10.53 14.58
C TYR A 65 -10.46 -10.02 16.01
N GLN A 66 -9.40 -9.55 16.66
CA GLN A 66 -9.44 -8.99 18.01
C GLN A 66 -9.94 -7.54 18.02
N HIS A 67 -9.62 -6.77 16.98
CA HIS A 67 -10.00 -5.36 16.86
C HIS A 67 -10.67 -5.08 15.51
N GLU A 68 -11.83 -4.40 15.52
CA GLU A 68 -12.66 -4.26 14.31
C GLU A 68 -11.94 -3.52 13.16
N PHE A 69 -11.05 -2.59 13.50
CA PHE A 69 -10.33 -1.77 12.52
C PHE A 69 -8.81 -1.84 12.68
N ALA A 70 -8.31 -3.00 13.14
CA ALA A 70 -6.89 -3.23 13.33
C ALA A 70 -6.07 -3.00 12.04
N ASP A 71 -4.91 -2.40 12.21
CA ASP A 71 -3.81 -2.42 11.24
C ASP A 71 -2.46 -2.60 11.98
N ILE A 72 -1.44 -3.03 11.25
CA ILE A 72 -0.08 -3.19 11.79
C ILE A 72 0.88 -2.46 10.86
N ALA A 73 1.64 -1.51 11.37
CA ALA A 73 2.78 -0.94 10.65
C ALA A 73 4.06 -1.68 11.08
N TRP A 74 4.66 -2.43 10.17
CA TRP A 74 5.86 -3.22 10.43
C TRP A 74 7.11 -2.50 9.97
N TYR A 75 8.05 -2.34 10.89
CA TYR A 75 9.37 -1.74 10.71
C TYR A 75 10.43 -2.84 10.86
N PRO A 76 10.63 -3.69 9.82
CA PRO A 76 11.52 -4.83 9.92
C PRO A 76 12.99 -4.44 10.12
N GLY A 77 13.50 -3.39 9.48
CA GLY A 77 14.87 -2.91 9.66
C GLY A 77 15.15 -2.51 11.12
N HIS A 78 14.15 -1.93 11.80
CA HIS A 78 14.23 -1.58 13.22
C HIS A 78 13.83 -2.71 14.18
N ARG A 79 13.30 -3.82 13.66
CA ARG A 79 12.70 -4.94 14.44
C ARG A 79 11.51 -4.53 15.31
N ARG A 80 10.71 -3.57 14.83
CA ARG A 80 9.58 -2.99 15.56
C ARG A 80 8.28 -3.20 14.79
N ALA A 81 7.18 -3.29 15.52
CA ALA A 81 5.83 -3.28 14.96
C ALA A 81 4.94 -2.35 15.78
N VAL A 82 4.14 -1.53 15.09
CA VAL A 82 3.11 -0.69 15.69
C VAL A 82 1.77 -1.37 15.45
N TYR A 83 1.15 -1.82 16.53
CA TYR A 83 -0.17 -2.44 16.51
C TYR A 83 -1.23 -1.36 16.76
N ARG A 84 -2.10 -1.12 15.79
CA ARG A 84 -3.24 -0.22 15.97
C ARG A 84 -4.41 -0.97 16.58
N ILE A 85 -4.58 -0.80 17.87
CA ILE A 85 -5.76 -1.25 18.61
C ILE A 85 -6.88 -0.25 18.34
N ASP A 86 -7.89 -0.67 17.59
CA ASP A 86 -8.94 0.22 17.09
C ASP A 86 -10.31 -0.44 17.13
N ASP A 87 -11.08 -0.02 18.14
CA ASP A 87 -12.33 -0.66 18.51
C ASP A 87 -13.53 0.29 18.42
N ARG A 88 -14.66 -0.28 18.05
CA ARG A 88 -15.95 0.41 18.01
C ARG A 88 -16.44 0.74 19.42
N LEU A 89 -16.92 1.97 19.58
CA LEU A 89 -17.62 2.47 20.76
C LEU A 89 -19.00 3.02 20.40
N PRO A 90 -19.95 3.02 21.36
CA PRO A 90 -21.24 3.68 21.16
C PRO A 90 -21.05 5.19 20.93
N LEU A 91 -22.00 5.81 20.24
CA LEU A 91 -21.93 7.25 19.94
C LEU A 91 -21.91 8.12 21.21
N SER A 92 -22.46 7.62 22.32
CA SER A 92 -22.49 8.27 23.64
C SER A 92 -21.14 8.29 24.36
N ALA A 93 -20.15 7.51 23.91
CA ALA A 93 -18.83 7.50 24.54
C ALA A 93 -18.19 8.90 24.53
N PRO A 94 -17.50 9.34 25.59
CA PRO A 94 -16.86 10.66 25.63
C PRO A 94 -15.68 10.74 24.65
N GLY A 95 -15.37 11.94 24.17
CA GLY A 95 -14.25 12.20 23.25
C GLY A 95 -14.70 12.70 21.87
N ASP A 96 -13.93 13.61 21.30
CA ASP A 96 -14.11 14.14 19.94
C ASP A 96 -12.76 14.20 19.23
N GLY A 97 -12.04 13.09 19.28
CA GLY A 97 -10.77 12.91 18.60
C GLY A 97 -10.91 12.94 17.09
N VAL A 98 -9.82 13.25 16.41
CA VAL A 98 -9.69 13.22 14.96
C VAL A 98 -8.37 12.55 14.59
N LEU A 99 -8.32 11.98 13.39
CA LEU A 99 -7.07 11.60 12.74
C LEU A 99 -6.80 12.61 11.62
N ASP A 100 -5.62 13.18 11.61
CA ASP A 100 -5.07 13.88 10.46
C ASP A 100 -3.63 13.38 10.29
N PHE A 101 -3.48 12.29 9.55
CA PHE A 101 -2.22 11.57 9.46
C PHE A 101 -1.13 12.49 8.93
N ILE A 102 -0.01 12.52 9.65
CA ILE A 102 1.05 13.51 9.44
C ILE A 102 1.59 13.46 8.00
N GLY A 103 1.69 12.26 7.42
CA GLY A 103 2.14 12.09 6.04
C GLY A 103 1.18 12.66 4.97
N PHE A 104 -0.06 12.97 5.32
CA PHE A 104 -1.09 13.50 4.40
C PHE A 104 -1.49 14.95 4.71
N ARG A 105 -0.68 15.65 5.51
CA ARG A 105 -0.86 17.08 5.80
C ARG A 105 -0.24 17.96 4.73
N ALA A 106 -0.81 19.15 4.57
CA ALA A 106 -0.18 20.20 3.77
C ALA A 106 1.19 20.52 4.38
N THR A 107 2.24 20.34 3.57
CA THR A 107 3.63 20.49 4.00
C THR A 107 4.25 21.66 3.24
N PRO A 108 5.06 22.52 3.88
CA PRO A 108 5.78 23.58 3.19
C PRO A 108 6.57 23.03 2.00
N THR A 109 6.43 23.67 0.83
CA THR A 109 7.07 23.24 -0.41
C THR A 109 8.59 23.08 -0.28
N LEU A 110 9.25 24.00 0.44
CA LEU A 110 10.69 23.90 0.74
C LEU A 110 11.03 22.66 1.59
N GLY A 111 10.16 22.27 2.52
CA GLY A 111 10.31 21.07 3.33
C GLY A 111 10.18 19.79 2.50
N ILE A 112 9.20 19.76 1.58
CA ILE A 112 9.03 18.65 0.63
C ILE A 112 10.30 18.47 -0.22
N GLN A 113 10.82 19.56 -0.77
CA GLN A 113 12.04 19.57 -1.60
C GLN A 113 13.27 19.13 -0.81
N ALA A 114 13.43 19.63 0.41
CA ALA A 114 14.54 19.27 1.29
C ALA A 114 14.52 17.78 1.66
N ASN A 115 13.34 17.24 2.01
CA ASN A 115 13.18 15.82 2.30
C ASN A 115 13.53 14.95 1.11
N ARG A 116 13.05 15.31 -0.09
CA ARG A 116 13.37 14.56 -1.31
C ARG A 116 14.86 14.63 -1.64
N LEU A 117 15.48 15.80 -1.53
CA LEU A 117 16.92 15.97 -1.77
C LEU A 117 17.75 15.13 -0.80
N ALA A 118 17.40 15.11 0.49
CA ALA A 118 18.08 14.30 1.49
C ALA A 118 18.02 12.80 1.14
N GLU A 119 16.85 12.30 0.73
CA GLU A 119 16.70 10.91 0.30
C GLU A 119 17.49 10.62 -0.98
N ASP A 120 17.43 11.49 -2.00
CA ASP A 120 18.21 11.36 -3.24
C ASP A 120 19.73 11.32 -2.96
N LEU A 121 20.21 12.07 -1.96
CA LEU A 121 21.63 12.02 -1.55
C LEU A 121 21.98 10.69 -0.87
N LEU A 122 21.13 10.16 -0.01
CA LEU A 122 21.32 8.84 0.62
C LEU A 122 21.34 7.72 -0.42
N GLU A 123 20.44 7.78 -1.41
CA GLU A 123 20.38 6.86 -2.55
C GLU A 123 21.67 6.90 -3.37
N ARG A 124 22.11 8.09 -3.78
CA ARG A 124 23.33 8.27 -4.58
C ARG A 124 24.59 7.82 -3.85
N ALA A 125 24.67 8.08 -2.55
CA ALA A 125 25.81 7.68 -1.72
C ALA A 125 25.80 6.18 -1.36
N GLY A 126 24.73 5.44 -1.68
CA GLY A 126 24.56 4.07 -1.22
C GLY A 126 24.48 3.96 0.31
N ASN A 127 24.01 5.01 1.00
CA ASN A 127 24.10 5.14 2.44
C ASN A 127 22.89 4.52 3.16
N GLY A 128 22.88 3.18 3.25
CA GLY A 128 21.83 2.44 3.95
C GLY A 128 21.76 2.76 5.45
N THR A 129 22.91 3.02 6.09
CA THR A 129 22.96 3.43 7.50
C THR A 129 22.24 4.77 7.72
N GLY A 130 22.47 5.75 6.84
CA GLY A 130 21.79 7.04 6.86
C GLY A 130 20.28 6.90 6.68
N LYS A 131 19.82 5.98 5.81
CA LYS A 131 18.37 5.67 5.70
C LYS A 131 17.80 5.09 6.99
N CYS A 132 18.53 4.23 7.71
CA CYS A 132 18.08 3.71 9.00
C CYS A 132 18.02 4.80 10.08
N VAL A 133 19.01 5.69 10.14
CA VAL A 133 18.97 6.82 11.07
C VAL A 133 17.78 7.74 10.76
N ALA A 134 17.61 8.10 9.48
CA ALA A 134 16.50 8.96 9.05
C ALA A 134 15.13 8.32 9.32
N SER A 135 14.92 7.05 8.96
CA SER A 135 13.64 6.35 9.22
C SER A 135 13.36 6.22 10.71
N ARG A 136 14.36 5.95 11.55
CA ARG A 136 14.19 5.91 13.02
C ARG A 136 13.79 7.26 13.58
N LEU A 137 14.38 8.35 13.10
CA LEU A 137 14.01 9.72 13.49
C LEU A 137 12.59 10.07 13.04
N THR A 138 12.23 9.75 11.79
CA THR A 138 10.88 9.94 11.26
C THR A 138 9.86 9.16 12.08
N HIS A 139 10.11 7.88 12.35
CA HIS A 139 9.25 7.01 13.15
C HIS A 139 9.07 7.55 14.59
N ALA A 140 10.16 7.93 15.26
CA ALA A 140 10.09 8.52 16.59
C ALA A 140 9.26 9.83 16.60
N ALA A 141 9.42 10.68 15.57
CA ALA A 141 8.64 11.90 15.44
C ALA A 141 7.14 11.63 15.21
N LEU A 142 6.80 10.63 14.37
CA LEU A 142 5.42 10.19 14.17
C LEU A 142 4.82 9.65 15.47
N SER A 143 5.54 8.79 16.19
CA SER A 143 5.11 8.17 17.44
C SER A 143 4.83 9.22 18.53
N VAL A 144 5.75 10.18 18.73
CA VAL A 144 5.57 11.29 19.69
C VAL A 144 4.36 12.17 19.34
N ALA A 145 4.10 12.38 18.04
CA ALA A 145 2.96 13.15 17.57
C ALA A 145 1.66 12.34 17.42
N GLY A 146 1.62 11.11 17.94
CA GLY A 146 0.46 10.23 17.91
C GLY A 146 0.01 9.83 16.51
N TYR A 147 0.93 9.83 15.53
CA TYR A 147 0.68 9.63 14.10
C TYR A 147 -0.36 10.60 13.51
N GLY A 148 -0.64 11.70 14.22
CA GLY A 148 -1.64 12.69 13.86
C GLY A 148 -3.02 12.49 14.49
N LEU A 149 -3.16 11.57 15.44
CA LEU A 149 -4.29 11.55 16.36
C LEU A 149 -4.23 12.74 17.31
N MET A 150 -5.35 13.46 17.46
CA MET A 150 -5.43 14.62 18.33
C MET A 150 -6.86 14.89 18.80
N ARG A 151 -7.01 15.78 19.78
CA ARG A 151 -8.32 16.35 20.14
C ARG A 151 -8.77 17.30 19.04
N ARG A 152 -10.07 17.32 18.70
CA ARG A 152 -10.61 18.26 17.70
C ARG A 152 -10.34 19.73 18.02
N SER A 153 -10.32 20.10 19.29
CA SER A 153 -10.00 21.47 19.72
C SER A 153 -8.58 21.93 19.33
N GLY A 154 -7.77 21.05 18.73
CA GLY A 154 -6.35 21.24 18.50
C GLY A 154 -5.54 20.97 19.76
N GLY A 155 -4.27 21.37 19.70
CA GLY A 155 -3.27 21.11 20.73
C GLY A 155 -2.38 19.92 20.42
N VAL A 156 -1.44 19.67 21.31
CA VAL A 156 -0.51 18.53 21.21
C VAL A 156 -1.23 17.23 21.52
N PHE A 157 -0.75 16.14 20.93
CA PHE A 157 -1.18 14.79 21.30
C PHE A 157 -0.93 14.57 22.80
N THR A 158 -1.94 14.06 23.52
CA THR A 158 -1.90 13.91 24.99
C THR A 158 -1.86 12.46 25.47
N GLY A 159 -1.76 11.49 24.56
CA GLY A 159 -1.79 10.06 24.89
C GLY A 159 -3.02 9.32 24.36
N TYR A 160 -2.99 8.00 24.54
CA TYR A 160 -4.03 7.06 24.13
C TYR A 160 -4.92 6.64 25.32
N PRO A 161 -6.15 6.14 25.06
CA PRO A 161 -6.80 6.05 23.75
C PRO A 161 -7.30 7.41 23.27
N VAL A 162 -7.30 7.61 21.95
CA VAL A 162 -7.99 8.73 21.31
C VAL A 162 -9.37 8.28 20.87
N VAL A 163 -10.41 8.83 21.49
CA VAL A 163 -11.80 8.50 21.18
C VAL A 163 -12.43 9.59 20.34
N GLY A 164 -12.98 9.23 19.18
CA GLY A 164 -13.58 10.18 18.25
C GLY A 164 -14.60 9.55 17.29
N PRO A 165 -15.43 10.35 16.62
CA PRO A 165 -16.42 9.82 15.68
C PRO A 165 -15.75 9.16 14.46
N GLN A 166 -16.26 7.99 14.03
CA GLN A 166 -15.66 7.16 12.96
C GLN A 166 -15.25 7.95 11.73
N HIS A 167 -16.11 8.83 11.23
CA HIS A 167 -15.88 9.58 10.00
C HIS A 167 -14.65 10.50 10.09
N ARG A 168 -14.30 10.99 11.28
CA ARG A 168 -13.11 11.83 11.51
C ARG A 168 -11.87 11.04 11.88
N MET A 169 -12.06 9.84 12.44
CA MET A 169 -10.96 8.94 12.78
C MET A 169 -10.52 8.09 11.58
N GLN A 170 -11.37 7.97 10.56
CA GLN A 170 -11.05 7.30 9.29
C GLN A 170 -10.45 8.25 8.25
N ALA A 171 -10.93 9.49 8.18
CA ALA A 171 -10.34 10.49 7.29
C ALA A 171 -8.91 10.75 7.75
N SER A 172 -7.94 10.57 6.86
CA SER A 172 -6.52 10.56 7.25
C SER A 172 -5.74 11.75 6.69
N GLY A 173 -6.33 12.74 6.03
CA GLY A 173 -5.54 13.84 5.49
C GLY A 173 -6.31 15.10 5.16
N GLY A 174 -5.63 16.23 5.28
CA GLY A 174 -6.15 17.56 4.96
C GLY A 174 -5.47 18.24 3.76
N CYS A 175 -4.39 17.70 3.19
CA CYS A 175 -3.58 18.45 2.21
C CYS A 175 -4.34 18.85 0.93
N VAL A 176 -5.29 18.03 0.47
CA VAL A 176 -6.12 18.34 -0.71
C VAL A 176 -7.13 19.46 -0.43
N ALA A 177 -7.55 19.60 0.82
CA ALA A 177 -8.41 20.69 1.29
C ALA A 177 -7.61 21.84 1.90
N GLY A 178 -6.30 21.89 1.66
CA GLY A 178 -5.42 22.95 2.11
C GLY A 178 -5.74 24.30 1.47
N PRO A 179 -5.17 25.40 1.99
CA PRO A 179 -5.39 26.73 1.43
C PRO A 179 -4.83 26.82 0.00
N GLU A 180 -5.51 27.56 -0.87
CA GLU A 180 -4.96 27.97 -2.17
C GLU A 180 -3.93 29.09 -1.95
N ASP A 181 -2.72 28.70 -1.53
CA ASP A 181 -1.65 29.59 -1.09
C ASP A 181 -0.53 29.77 -2.15
N ALA A 182 -0.87 29.60 -3.43
CA ALA A 182 0.08 29.61 -4.53
C ALA A 182 1.23 28.59 -4.39
N LEU A 183 0.93 27.41 -3.82
CA LEU A 183 1.88 26.31 -3.58
C LEU A 183 2.97 26.64 -2.54
N LEU A 184 2.68 27.53 -1.58
CA LEU A 184 3.52 27.66 -0.39
C LEU A 184 3.49 26.37 0.44
N THR A 185 2.32 25.72 0.48
CA THR A 185 2.14 24.37 1.01
C THR A 185 1.51 23.45 -0.03
N ALA A 186 1.79 22.16 0.06
CA ALA A 186 1.23 21.16 -0.85
C ALA A 186 1.14 19.78 -0.20
N CYS A 187 0.43 18.85 -0.84
CA CYS A 187 0.60 17.42 -0.52
C CYS A 187 2.05 17.00 -0.82
N PRO A 188 2.68 16.12 -0.02
CA PRO A 188 4.10 15.73 -0.22
C PRO A 188 4.45 15.15 -1.59
N TRP A 189 3.47 14.62 -2.32
CA TRP A 189 3.58 14.04 -3.66
C TRP A 189 2.97 14.91 -4.77
N ASP A 190 2.64 16.18 -4.49
CA ASP A 190 2.07 17.07 -5.51
C ASP A 190 3.04 17.23 -6.69
N PRO A 191 2.63 16.89 -7.93
CA PRO A 191 3.52 16.95 -9.08
C PRO A 191 3.87 18.38 -9.51
N ARG A 192 3.11 19.39 -9.06
CA ARG A 192 3.39 20.80 -9.34
C ARG A 192 4.59 21.32 -8.54
N VAL A 193 4.89 20.68 -7.41
CA VAL A 193 6.11 20.97 -6.64
C VAL A 193 7.30 20.29 -7.32
N ARG A 194 8.20 21.09 -7.89
CA ARG A 194 9.47 20.59 -8.44
C ARG A 194 10.24 19.83 -7.36
N ALA A 195 10.79 18.67 -7.72
CA ALA A 195 11.52 17.80 -6.79
C ALA A 195 10.70 17.36 -5.57
N SER A 196 9.39 17.15 -5.75
CA SER A 196 8.54 16.51 -4.75
C SER A 196 8.88 15.03 -4.54
N SER A 197 8.36 14.48 -3.44
CA SER A 197 8.46 13.05 -3.13
C SER A 197 7.96 12.23 -4.31
N PHE A 198 8.69 11.18 -4.66
CA PHE A 198 8.36 10.33 -5.80
C PHE A 198 8.71 8.89 -5.48
N PHE A 199 7.69 8.04 -5.52
CA PHE A 199 7.73 6.71 -4.94
C PHE A 199 6.89 5.74 -5.76
N HIS A 200 7.19 4.47 -5.59
CA HIS A 200 6.30 3.39 -5.94
C HIS A 200 5.50 2.96 -4.71
N GLN A 201 4.34 2.36 -4.96
CA GLN A 201 3.58 1.67 -3.94
C GLN A 201 3.22 0.28 -4.45
N THR A 202 3.87 -0.74 -3.90
CA THR A 202 3.53 -2.15 -4.16
C THR A 202 2.56 -2.61 -3.09
N THR A 203 1.49 -3.27 -3.52
CA THR A 203 0.46 -3.78 -2.62
C THR A 203 -0.17 -5.03 -3.18
N PHE A 204 -0.16 -6.07 -2.36
CA PHE A 204 -0.86 -7.31 -2.65
C PHE A 204 -1.54 -7.85 -1.41
N SER A 205 -2.45 -8.79 -1.64
CA SER A 205 -3.24 -9.42 -0.59
C SER A 205 -2.94 -10.90 -0.53
N LEU A 206 -2.70 -11.39 0.69
CA LEU A 206 -2.53 -12.82 0.95
C LEU A 206 -3.67 -13.32 1.84
N PRO A 207 -4.11 -14.58 1.67
CA PRO A 207 -4.92 -15.24 2.67
C PRO A 207 -4.20 -15.24 4.01
N LEU A 208 -4.93 -15.05 5.12
CA LEU A 208 -4.32 -15.03 6.46
C LEU A 208 -3.48 -16.28 6.73
N ALA A 209 -3.92 -17.44 6.25
CA ALA A 209 -3.19 -18.71 6.37
C ALA A 209 -1.80 -18.72 5.70
N ARG A 210 -1.53 -17.82 4.74
CA ARG A 210 -0.23 -17.69 4.05
C ARG A 210 0.59 -16.50 4.53
N ALA A 211 -0.04 -15.53 5.18
CA ALA A 211 0.59 -14.27 5.60
C ALA A 211 1.79 -14.48 6.53
N ALA A 212 1.66 -15.38 7.51
CA ALA A 212 2.74 -15.68 8.46
C ALA A 212 3.99 -16.24 7.76
N ALA A 213 3.81 -17.14 6.78
CA ALA A 213 4.91 -17.71 6.01
C ALA A 213 5.63 -16.66 5.16
N PHE A 214 4.87 -15.75 4.54
CA PHE A 214 5.44 -14.60 3.82
C PHE A 214 6.28 -13.71 4.73
N VAL A 215 5.77 -13.34 5.91
CA VAL A 215 6.51 -12.52 6.88
C VAL A 215 7.78 -13.22 7.37
N ALA A 216 7.73 -14.53 7.59
CA ALA A 216 8.90 -15.31 7.96
C ALA A 216 10.01 -15.26 6.89
N ASP A 217 9.66 -15.26 5.60
CA ASP A 217 10.66 -15.11 4.52
C ASP A 217 11.21 -13.68 4.42
N VAL A 218 10.37 -12.65 4.59
CA VAL A 218 10.82 -11.26 4.66
C VAL A 218 11.74 -11.06 5.88
N ARG A 219 11.45 -11.73 7.00
CA ARG A 219 12.33 -11.76 8.17
C ARG A 219 13.68 -12.40 7.86
N ARG A 220 13.74 -13.48 7.06
CA ARG A 220 15.03 -14.05 6.62
C ARG A 220 15.82 -13.05 5.77
N LEU A 221 15.16 -12.26 4.90
CA LEU A 221 15.82 -11.17 4.18
C LEU A 221 16.38 -10.09 5.12
N ARG A 222 15.60 -9.72 6.14
CA ARG A 222 16.05 -8.80 7.20
C ARG A 222 17.32 -9.30 7.87
N GLU A 223 17.40 -10.57 8.24
CA GLU A 223 18.59 -11.12 8.93
C GLU A 223 19.86 -11.05 8.07
N LEU A 224 19.74 -11.08 6.74
CA LEU A 224 20.88 -10.92 5.83
C LEU A 224 21.39 -9.49 5.76
N ASN A 225 20.48 -8.51 5.72
CA ASN A 225 20.84 -7.09 5.72
C ASN A 225 19.64 -6.23 6.18
N PRO A 226 19.53 -5.90 7.49
CA PRO A 226 18.38 -5.15 7.99
C PRO A 226 18.34 -3.73 7.42
N ARG A 227 19.50 -3.17 7.04
CA ARG A 227 19.59 -1.81 6.47
C ARG A 227 18.89 -1.68 5.13
N ALA A 228 18.68 -2.80 4.44
CA ALA A 228 17.97 -2.80 3.16
C ALA A 228 16.48 -2.47 3.28
N LEU A 229 15.90 -2.64 4.48
CA LEU A 229 14.49 -2.40 4.72
C LEU A 229 14.21 -1.00 5.29
N CYS A 230 15.24 -0.27 5.72
CA CYS A 230 15.09 1.10 6.20
C CYS A 230 14.56 2.08 5.13
N GLY A 231 14.60 1.70 3.85
CA GLY A 231 14.02 2.48 2.76
C GLY A 231 12.49 2.52 2.79
N VAL A 232 11.81 1.40 3.09
CA VAL A 232 10.35 1.37 3.20
C VAL A 232 9.89 2.01 4.52
N GLU A 233 10.73 1.95 5.56
CA GLU A 233 10.45 2.56 6.88
C GLU A 233 10.47 4.09 6.87
N LEU A 234 11.09 4.73 5.87
CA LEU A 234 10.94 6.17 5.65
C LEU A 234 9.48 6.56 5.34
N TYR A 235 8.67 5.60 4.90
CA TYR A 235 7.29 5.78 4.46
C TYR A 235 6.30 4.99 5.33
N ASP A 236 6.53 4.93 6.65
CA ASP A 236 5.68 4.25 7.64
C ASP A 236 5.73 2.71 7.58
N GLY A 237 6.78 2.15 6.96
CA GLY A 237 7.05 0.71 6.97
C GLY A 237 6.14 -0.11 6.06
N ILE A 238 6.04 -1.41 6.34
CA ILE A 238 5.13 -2.32 5.64
C ILE A 238 3.80 -2.32 6.38
N LEU A 239 2.78 -1.70 5.79
CA LEU A 239 1.47 -1.57 6.41
C LEU A 239 0.60 -2.80 6.09
N MET A 240 0.10 -3.45 7.14
CA MET A 240 -0.70 -4.68 7.06
C MET A 240 -2.15 -4.39 7.45
N ARG A 241 -3.08 -4.59 6.52
CA ARG A 241 -4.50 -4.22 6.70
C ARG A 241 -5.42 -5.39 6.41
N TYR A 242 -6.36 -5.65 7.32
CA TYR A 242 -7.26 -6.78 7.22
C TYR A 242 -8.46 -6.46 6.32
N VAL A 243 -8.79 -7.37 5.41
CA VAL A 243 -9.88 -7.23 4.46
C VAL A 243 -10.73 -8.49 4.48
N LYS A 244 -12.04 -8.33 4.67
CA LYS A 244 -13.00 -9.43 4.58
C LYS A 244 -13.12 -9.94 3.14
N ALA A 245 -13.46 -11.22 3.01
CA ALA A 245 -13.87 -11.79 1.73
C ALA A 245 -15.00 -10.96 1.08
N SER A 246 -15.01 -10.91 -0.24
CA SER A 246 -15.98 -10.19 -1.06
C SER A 246 -16.54 -11.10 -2.15
N THR A 247 -17.82 -10.91 -2.46
CA THR A 247 -18.49 -11.56 -3.60
C THR A 247 -18.30 -10.80 -4.91
N ALA A 248 -17.56 -9.69 -4.90
CA ALA A 248 -17.24 -8.94 -6.13
C ALA A 248 -16.40 -9.80 -7.07
N HIS A 249 -16.66 -9.71 -8.37
CA HIS A 249 -15.95 -10.51 -9.37
C HIS A 249 -14.43 -10.29 -9.36
N LEU A 250 -13.98 -9.04 -9.18
CA LEU A 250 -12.57 -8.67 -9.01
C LEU A 250 -12.16 -8.44 -7.54
N GLY A 251 -13.00 -8.93 -6.62
CA GLY A 251 -12.82 -8.77 -5.18
C GLY A 251 -11.82 -9.76 -4.60
N LYS A 252 -11.67 -9.72 -3.27
CA LYS A 252 -10.93 -10.73 -2.52
C LYS A 252 -11.84 -11.97 -2.39
N PRO A 253 -11.59 -13.06 -3.12
CA PRO A 253 -12.54 -14.16 -3.20
C PRO A 253 -12.64 -14.90 -1.86
N PRO A 254 -13.79 -15.51 -1.55
CA PRO A 254 -13.87 -16.47 -0.47
C PRO A 254 -12.93 -17.66 -0.76
N SER A 255 -12.26 -18.20 0.28
CA SER A 255 -11.42 -19.40 0.12
C SER A 255 -12.28 -20.62 -0.23
N ALA A 256 -11.82 -21.44 -1.19
CA ALA A 256 -12.40 -22.76 -1.46
C ALA A 256 -11.91 -23.74 -0.36
N GLY A 257 -12.51 -23.68 0.83
CA GLY A 257 -12.17 -24.56 1.96
C GLY A 257 -12.46 -23.94 3.34
N SER A 258 -12.50 -24.80 4.37
CA SER A 258 -12.87 -24.47 5.75
C SER A 258 -11.79 -23.62 6.45
N GLY A 259 -11.86 -22.31 6.26
CA GLY A 259 -11.02 -21.34 6.96
C GLY A 259 -10.97 -20.02 6.24
N GLY A 260 -12.05 -19.22 6.35
CA GLY A 260 -12.20 -17.80 6.02
C GLY A 260 -11.46 -17.25 4.79
N GLY A 261 -12.18 -16.73 3.79
CA GLY A 261 -11.59 -15.96 2.68
C GLY A 261 -11.09 -14.56 3.06
N ASP A 262 -10.81 -14.32 4.33
CA ASP A 262 -10.28 -13.05 4.80
C ASP A 262 -8.80 -12.97 4.44
N MET A 263 -8.39 -11.78 4.04
CA MET A 263 -7.06 -11.49 3.52
C MET A 263 -6.40 -10.41 4.38
N VAL A 264 -5.08 -10.35 4.29
CA VAL A 264 -4.29 -9.20 4.73
C VAL A 264 -3.62 -8.57 3.52
N ASP A 265 -3.79 -7.27 3.38
CA ASP A 265 -3.09 -6.44 2.41
C ASP A 265 -1.73 -6.04 3.00
N PHE A 266 -0.67 -6.16 2.21
CA PHE A 266 0.67 -5.67 2.53
C PHE A 266 0.98 -4.48 1.62
N ASP A 267 0.96 -3.27 2.18
CA ASP A 267 1.29 -2.04 1.46
C ASP A 267 2.73 -1.60 1.75
N MET A 268 3.48 -1.34 0.69
CA MET A 268 4.87 -0.90 0.77
C MET A 268 5.07 0.31 -0.11
N THR A 269 5.30 1.46 0.51
CA THR A 269 5.69 2.69 -0.20
C THR A 269 7.20 2.82 -0.15
N TYR A 270 7.85 3.04 -1.28
CA TYR A 270 9.31 3.09 -1.33
C TYR A 270 9.81 3.99 -2.45
N TYR A 271 11.03 4.47 -2.30
CA TYR A 271 11.70 5.38 -3.23
C TYR A 271 11.60 4.92 -4.69
N ARG A 272 11.31 5.87 -5.57
CA ARG A 272 11.58 5.76 -7.01
C ARG A 272 12.46 6.92 -7.45
N SER A 273 13.51 6.64 -8.23
CA SER A 273 14.24 7.69 -8.93
C SER A 273 13.34 8.37 -9.95
N ARG A 274 13.61 9.61 -10.38
CA ARG A 274 12.93 10.19 -11.55
C ARG A 274 13.50 9.67 -12.87
N ASP A 275 14.76 9.23 -12.85
CA ASP A 275 15.38 8.53 -13.97
C ASP A 275 14.97 7.04 -13.93
N PRO A 276 14.16 6.54 -14.88
CA PRO A 276 13.70 5.16 -14.88
C PRO A 276 14.82 4.13 -15.07
N ARG A 277 16.02 4.55 -15.47
CA ARG A 277 17.18 3.67 -15.63
C ARG A 277 18.04 3.62 -14.38
N ARG A 278 17.68 4.34 -13.31
CA ARG A 278 18.48 4.41 -12.09
C ARG A 278 17.96 3.45 -11.04
N ALA A 279 18.77 2.44 -10.70
CA ALA A 279 18.46 1.50 -9.63
C ALA A 279 18.43 2.21 -8.27
N ARG A 280 17.47 1.83 -7.43
CA ARG A 280 17.40 2.20 -6.02
C ARG A 280 18.47 1.45 -5.23
N LEU A 281 18.94 2.05 -4.15
CA LEU A 281 19.75 1.38 -3.14
C LEU A 281 19.01 0.16 -2.58
N PHE A 282 19.67 -1.01 -2.69
CA PHE A 282 19.08 -2.32 -2.37
C PHE A 282 17.86 -2.66 -3.24
N GLU A 283 17.94 -2.35 -4.55
CA GLU A 283 16.90 -2.68 -5.53
C GLU A 283 16.38 -4.11 -5.36
N ASP A 284 17.32 -5.05 -5.23
CA ASP A 284 17.05 -6.47 -5.10
C ASP A 284 16.09 -6.86 -3.97
N VAL A 285 16.12 -6.18 -2.82
CA VAL A 285 15.31 -6.56 -1.67
C VAL A 285 13.81 -6.31 -1.91
N MET A 286 13.42 -5.16 -2.46
CA MET A 286 11.99 -4.91 -2.72
C MET A 286 11.49 -5.73 -3.89
N GLU A 287 12.31 -5.95 -4.93
CA GLU A 287 11.93 -6.84 -6.03
C GLU A 287 11.73 -8.28 -5.56
N GLU A 288 12.56 -8.77 -4.64
CA GLU A 288 12.39 -10.10 -4.07
C GLU A 288 11.12 -10.20 -3.22
N ILE A 289 10.83 -9.18 -2.41
CA ILE A 289 9.61 -9.12 -1.59
C ILE A 289 8.36 -9.08 -2.48
N GLU A 290 8.36 -8.28 -3.55
CA GLU A 290 7.28 -8.23 -4.53
C GLU A 290 7.07 -9.60 -5.19
N GLN A 291 8.14 -10.25 -5.64
CA GLN A 291 8.05 -11.57 -6.28
C GLN A 291 7.61 -12.67 -5.31
N MET A 292 8.06 -12.63 -4.05
CA MET A 292 7.56 -13.53 -3.01
C MET A 292 6.06 -13.34 -2.80
N GLY A 293 5.61 -12.11 -2.59
CA GLY A 293 4.20 -11.81 -2.37
C GLY A 293 3.31 -12.21 -3.54
N ILE A 294 3.64 -11.74 -4.74
CA ILE A 294 2.82 -11.91 -5.95
C ILE A 294 2.91 -13.33 -6.52
N PHE A 295 4.11 -13.90 -6.64
CA PHE A 295 4.32 -15.16 -7.36
C PHE A 295 4.43 -16.36 -6.41
N LYS A 296 5.33 -16.32 -5.42
CA LYS A 296 5.53 -17.46 -4.49
C LYS A 296 4.28 -17.76 -3.66
N TYR A 297 3.66 -16.72 -3.09
CA TYR A 297 2.49 -16.86 -2.22
C TYR A 297 1.16 -16.66 -2.95
N GLY A 298 1.21 -16.31 -4.24
CA GLY A 298 0.03 -16.16 -5.10
C GLY A 298 -0.83 -14.94 -4.76
N GLY A 299 -0.22 -13.85 -4.29
CA GLY A 299 -0.94 -12.67 -3.85
C GLY A 299 -1.76 -12.00 -4.96
N LEU A 300 -2.89 -11.44 -4.55
CA LEU A 300 -3.76 -10.65 -5.42
C LEU A 300 -3.24 -9.22 -5.48
N PRO A 301 -2.88 -8.66 -6.64
CA PRO A 301 -2.43 -7.28 -6.72
C PRO A 301 -3.57 -6.33 -6.36
N HIS A 302 -3.25 -5.25 -5.66
CA HIS A 302 -4.18 -4.14 -5.49
C HIS A 302 -4.31 -3.36 -6.80
N TRP A 303 -5.54 -3.30 -7.35
CA TRP A 303 -5.81 -2.69 -8.66
C TRP A 303 -5.43 -1.22 -8.80
N GLY A 304 -5.54 -0.42 -7.73
CA GLY A 304 -5.19 1.01 -7.74
C GLY A 304 -3.72 1.33 -7.42
N LYS A 305 -2.85 0.32 -7.41
CA LYS A 305 -1.42 0.43 -7.02
C LYS A 305 -0.58 -0.47 -7.92
N ASN A 306 0.69 -0.66 -7.55
CA ASN A 306 1.67 -1.54 -8.20
C ASN A 306 2.22 -1.03 -9.53
N ARG A 307 3.28 -1.71 -9.95
CA ARG A 307 3.85 -1.67 -11.30
C ARG A 307 3.26 -2.82 -12.13
N ASN A 308 3.45 -2.79 -13.44
CA ASN A 308 2.84 -3.76 -14.36
C ASN A 308 3.18 -5.22 -14.04
N LEU A 309 4.37 -5.50 -13.51
CA LEU A 309 4.81 -6.84 -13.14
C LEU A 309 3.83 -7.54 -12.18
N ALA A 310 3.23 -6.79 -11.23
CA ALA A 310 2.28 -7.36 -10.27
C ALA A 310 1.00 -7.89 -10.95
N PHE A 311 0.67 -7.37 -12.13
CA PHE A 311 -0.50 -7.76 -12.92
C PHE A 311 -0.21 -8.92 -13.89
N ALA A 312 1.04 -9.38 -14.01
CA ALA A 312 1.37 -10.54 -14.84
C ALA A 312 0.62 -11.79 -14.35
N GLY A 313 -0.26 -12.32 -15.20
CA GLY A 313 -1.13 -13.45 -14.87
C GLY A 313 -2.18 -13.15 -13.79
N ALA A 314 -2.43 -11.89 -13.45
CA ALA A 314 -3.38 -11.54 -12.39
C ALA A 314 -4.81 -11.98 -12.71
N ALA A 315 -5.23 -11.92 -13.98
CA ALA A 315 -6.57 -12.30 -14.38
C ALA A 315 -6.97 -13.72 -13.95
N ALA A 316 -6.03 -14.67 -14.07
CA ALA A 316 -6.23 -16.07 -13.68
C ALA A 316 -6.38 -16.26 -12.15
N LYS A 317 -6.01 -15.26 -11.34
CA LYS A 317 -6.12 -15.32 -9.87
C LYS A 317 -7.52 -14.96 -9.36
N TYR A 318 -8.40 -14.42 -10.21
CA TYR A 318 -9.76 -14.01 -9.82
C TYR A 318 -10.80 -14.99 -10.36
N PRO A 319 -11.46 -15.79 -9.50
CA PRO A 319 -12.50 -16.73 -9.95
C PRO A 319 -13.66 -16.05 -10.69
N GLY A 320 -13.95 -14.79 -10.36
CA GLY A 320 -15.01 -14.01 -11.01
C GLY A 320 -14.60 -13.39 -12.35
N MET A 321 -13.38 -13.60 -12.86
CA MET A 321 -12.89 -12.93 -14.06
C MET A 321 -13.77 -13.21 -15.30
N ALA A 322 -14.15 -14.46 -15.54
CA ALA A 322 -14.95 -14.82 -16.71
C ALA A 322 -16.32 -14.12 -16.70
N GLU A 323 -16.96 -14.06 -15.53
CA GLU A 323 -18.24 -13.36 -15.36
C GLU A 323 -18.08 -11.85 -15.49
N PHE A 324 -17.01 -11.28 -14.93
CA PHE A 324 -16.68 -9.87 -15.11
C PHE A 324 -16.53 -9.50 -16.59
N LEU A 325 -15.80 -10.29 -17.37
CA LEU A 325 -15.64 -10.07 -18.80
C LEU A 325 -16.96 -10.22 -19.55
N ARG A 326 -17.78 -11.23 -19.23
CA ARG A 326 -19.12 -11.40 -19.81
C ARG A 326 -19.99 -10.16 -19.59
N VAL A 327 -19.94 -9.59 -18.38
CA VAL A 327 -20.70 -8.38 -18.06
C VAL A 327 -20.09 -7.17 -18.76
N LYS A 328 -18.75 -7.03 -18.79
CA LYS A 328 -18.07 -5.98 -19.56
C LYS A 328 -18.52 -5.99 -21.03
N ASP A 329 -18.46 -7.12 -21.70
CA ASP A 329 -18.78 -7.24 -23.13
C ASP A 329 -20.26 -6.94 -23.42
N ALA A 330 -21.15 -7.25 -22.47
CA ALA A 330 -22.57 -6.94 -22.61
C ALA A 330 -22.89 -5.44 -22.48
N TYR A 331 -22.10 -4.71 -21.69
CA TYR A 331 -22.33 -3.29 -21.39
C TYR A 331 -21.45 -2.34 -22.23
N ASP A 332 -20.33 -2.83 -22.75
CA ASP A 332 -19.38 -2.09 -23.58
C ASP A 332 -18.96 -2.94 -24.81
N PRO A 333 -19.91 -3.29 -25.70
CA PRO A 333 -19.65 -4.19 -26.83
C PRO A 333 -18.67 -3.61 -27.84
N ASP A 334 -18.57 -2.29 -27.91
CA ASP A 334 -17.64 -1.57 -28.80
C ASP A 334 -16.27 -1.29 -28.13
N GLY A 335 -16.11 -1.68 -26.85
CA GLY A 335 -14.86 -1.49 -26.12
C GLY A 335 -14.47 -0.03 -25.87
N LEU A 336 -15.44 0.89 -25.77
CA LEU A 336 -15.21 2.33 -25.57
C LEU A 336 -14.44 2.63 -24.29
N PHE A 337 -14.54 1.77 -23.28
CA PHE A 337 -13.83 1.92 -22.01
C PHE A 337 -12.58 1.04 -21.91
N SER A 338 -12.30 0.23 -22.93
CA SER A 338 -11.08 -0.57 -23.02
C SER A 338 -9.87 0.26 -23.45
N SER A 339 -8.69 -0.25 -23.11
CA SER A 339 -7.38 0.24 -23.51
C SER A 339 -6.43 -0.95 -23.63
N ASP A 340 -5.35 -0.81 -24.40
CA ASP A 340 -4.33 -1.85 -24.52
C ASP A 340 -3.85 -2.35 -23.14
N TRP A 341 -3.65 -1.42 -22.19
CA TRP A 341 -3.23 -1.78 -20.83
C TRP A 341 -4.31 -2.56 -20.09
N SER A 342 -5.55 -2.08 -20.10
CA SER A 342 -6.63 -2.70 -19.33
C SER A 342 -6.99 -4.08 -19.86
N ASP A 343 -6.98 -4.27 -21.18
CA ASP A 343 -7.27 -5.55 -21.81
C ASP A 343 -6.21 -6.58 -21.41
N VAL A 344 -4.95 -6.18 -21.47
CA VAL A 344 -3.82 -7.03 -21.06
C VAL A 344 -3.89 -7.43 -19.58
N VAL A 345 -4.16 -6.50 -18.64
CA VAL A 345 -4.23 -6.86 -17.22
C VAL A 345 -5.47 -7.72 -16.89
N LEU A 346 -6.53 -7.61 -17.70
CA LEU A 346 -7.74 -8.42 -17.60
C LEU A 346 -7.62 -9.76 -18.37
N GLY A 347 -6.52 -9.99 -19.07
CA GLY A 347 -6.29 -11.23 -19.84
C GLY A 347 -7.02 -11.29 -21.18
N VAL A 348 -7.45 -10.15 -21.71
CA VAL A 348 -8.06 -10.00 -23.03
C VAL A 348 -6.97 -9.86 -24.10
N GLY A 349 -7.13 -10.51 -25.26
CA GLY A 349 -6.25 -10.34 -26.41
C GLY A 349 -4.85 -10.98 -26.31
N GLY A 350 -4.52 -11.68 -25.22
CA GLY A 350 -3.29 -12.48 -25.09
C GLY A 350 -1.98 -11.68 -24.99
N GLY A 351 -2.05 -10.36 -24.78
CA GLY A 351 -0.86 -9.52 -24.58
C GLY A 351 -0.24 -9.67 -23.17
N SER A 352 0.89 -9.00 -22.94
CA SER A 352 1.61 -9.03 -21.65
C SER A 352 1.70 -7.63 -21.04
N PRO A 353 1.45 -7.46 -19.72
CA PRO A 353 1.59 -6.16 -19.07
C PRO A 353 3.07 -5.76 -18.94
N THR A 354 3.96 -6.74 -19.09
CA THR A 354 5.41 -6.59 -19.06
C THR A 354 5.95 -6.40 -20.48
N ARG A 355 7.02 -5.62 -20.60
CA ARG A 355 7.74 -5.38 -21.84
C ARG A 355 9.23 -5.58 -21.59
N ASP A 356 9.82 -6.46 -22.40
CA ASP A 356 11.25 -6.71 -22.38
C ASP A 356 12.02 -5.55 -23.05
N ALA A 357 12.89 -4.89 -22.29
CA ALA A 357 13.70 -3.76 -22.72
C ALA A 357 14.85 -3.51 -21.72
N PRO A 358 15.94 -2.84 -22.12
CA PRO A 358 16.96 -2.39 -21.18
C PRO A 358 16.33 -1.56 -20.04
N GLY A 359 16.70 -1.87 -18.80
CA GLY A 359 16.16 -1.24 -17.58
C GLY A 359 14.74 -1.68 -17.18
N CYS A 360 14.11 -2.65 -17.86
CA CYS A 360 12.71 -3.00 -17.60
C CYS A 360 12.43 -3.47 -16.17
N ALA A 361 13.38 -4.09 -15.48
CA ALA A 361 13.16 -4.62 -14.14
C ALA A 361 13.00 -3.49 -13.10
N LEU A 362 13.76 -2.41 -13.26
CA LEU A 362 13.74 -1.25 -12.36
C LEU A 362 12.36 -0.58 -12.31
N GLU A 363 11.66 -0.54 -13.45
CA GLU A 363 10.30 0.01 -13.56
C GLU A 363 9.20 -1.05 -13.38
N GLY A 364 9.55 -2.28 -12.99
CA GLY A 364 8.58 -3.38 -12.84
C GLY A 364 7.87 -3.71 -14.15
N MET A 365 8.58 -3.58 -15.27
CA MET A 365 8.12 -3.93 -16.61
C MET A 365 8.62 -5.31 -17.05
N CYS A 366 9.44 -6.00 -16.25
CA CYS A 366 9.82 -7.40 -16.46
C CYS A 366 10.39 -8.00 -15.17
N VAL A 367 10.46 -9.33 -15.09
CA VAL A 367 11.38 -10.01 -14.19
C VAL A 367 12.74 -10.03 -14.89
N CYS A 368 13.84 -9.69 -14.20
CA CYS A 368 15.12 -9.64 -14.88
C CYS A 368 15.53 -11.03 -15.39
N SER A 369 16.10 -11.08 -16.59
CA SER A 369 16.69 -12.30 -17.16
C SER A 369 18.08 -12.02 -17.75
N ARG A 370 18.33 -10.77 -18.15
CA ARG A 370 19.60 -10.26 -18.66
C ARG A 370 20.09 -9.12 -17.78
N ASP A 371 21.40 -8.93 -17.73
CA ASP A 371 22.01 -7.88 -16.91
C ASP A 371 21.58 -6.47 -17.38
N GLU A 372 21.32 -6.28 -18.68
CA GLU A 372 20.82 -5.01 -19.24
C GLU A 372 19.44 -4.60 -18.69
N HIS A 373 18.67 -5.51 -18.07
CA HIS A 373 17.41 -5.16 -17.42
C HIS A 373 17.62 -4.39 -16.11
N CYS A 374 18.84 -4.44 -15.55
CA CYS A 374 19.15 -4.04 -14.18
C CYS A 374 20.05 -2.81 -14.05
N ALA A 375 20.38 -2.10 -15.13
CA ALA A 375 21.37 -1.01 -15.14
C ALA A 375 22.82 -1.46 -14.81
N PRO A 376 23.44 -2.28 -15.67
CA PRO A 376 24.80 -2.78 -15.46
C PRO A 376 25.85 -1.67 -15.43
N GLU A 377 25.60 -0.53 -16.07
CA GLU A 377 26.46 0.66 -16.00
C GLU A 377 26.53 1.29 -14.61
N GLN A 378 25.61 0.93 -13.70
CA GLN A 378 25.60 1.32 -12.29
C GLN A 378 26.07 0.19 -11.36
N GLY A 379 26.57 -0.91 -11.93
CA GLY A 379 27.02 -2.10 -11.20
C GLY A 379 25.87 -3.02 -10.74
N TYR A 380 24.68 -2.91 -11.33
CA TYR A 380 23.55 -3.78 -11.01
C TYR A 380 23.31 -4.79 -12.13
N VAL A 381 23.21 -6.06 -11.75
CA VAL A 381 23.12 -7.20 -12.68
C VAL A 381 22.03 -8.16 -12.23
N CYS A 382 21.53 -8.98 -13.14
CA CYS A 382 20.42 -9.87 -12.84
C CYS A 382 20.91 -11.12 -12.09
N ARG A 383 20.42 -11.34 -10.87
CA ARG A 383 20.83 -12.48 -10.02
C ARG A 383 19.62 -13.18 -9.39
N PRO A 384 19.77 -14.45 -8.96
CA PRO A 384 18.76 -15.10 -8.14
C PRO A 384 18.53 -14.33 -6.82
N GLY A 385 17.30 -14.42 -6.28
CA GLY A 385 16.98 -13.91 -4.96
C GLY A 385 17.84 -14.51 -3.84
N LYS A 386 17.91 -13.79 -2.72
CA LYS A 386 18.71 -14.16 -1.54
C LYS A 386 18.02 -15.26 -0.72
N VAL A 387 16.71 -15.18 -0.53
CA VAL A 387 15.87 -16.14 0.21
C VAL A 387 14.99 -16.95 -0.75
N TYR A 388 14.28 -16.28 -1.65
CA TYR A 388 13.47 -16.92 -2.69
C TYR A 388 14.31 -17.08 -3.97
N LYS A 389 14.92 -18.26 -4.14
CA LYS A 389 15.93 -18.50 -5.18
C LYS A 389 15.39 -18.46 -6.60
N GLU A 390 14.09 -18.68 -6.77
CA GLU A 390 13.40 -18.60 -8.05
C GLU A 390 13.11 -17.16 -8.46
N ALA A 391 13.14 -16.20 -7.53
CA ALA A 391 13.09 -14.78 -7.89
C ALA A 391 14.33 -14.38 -8.69
N ARG A 392 14.16 -13.43 -9.59
CA ARG A 392 15.27 -12.80 -10.32
C ARG A 392 15.24 -11.30 -10.06
N VAL A 393 16.34 -10.80 -9.52
CA VAL A 393 16.42 -9.46 -8.94
C VAL A 393 17.67 -8.72 -9.40
N CYS A 394 17.58 -7.41 -9.43
CA CYS A 394 18.67 -6.51 -9.78
C CYS A 394 19.58 -6.27 -8.58
N THR A 395 20.65 -7.05 -8.50
CA THR A 395 21.61 -7.02 -7.39
C THR A 395 22.82 -6.17 -7.76
N LYS A 396 23.19 -5.26 -6.86
CA LYS A 396 24.46 -4.53 -6.96
C LYS A 396 25.61 -5.49 -6.72
N VAL A 397 26.49 -5.65 -7.69
CA VAL A 397 27.75 -6.39 -7.53
C VAL A 397 28.85 -5.44 -7.11
N SER A 398 29.64 -5.85 -6.11
CA SER A 398 30.90 -5.18 -5.78
C SER A 398 31.80 -5.24 -7.00
N SER A 399 32.37 -4.11 -7.40
CA SER A 399 33.50 -4.09 -8.34
C SER A 399 34.73 -4.75 -7.74
#